data_AF-A0A2S6S4C1-F1
#
_entry.id   AF-A0A2S6S4C1-F1
#
_cell.length_a   1.000
_cell.length_b   1.000
_cell.length_c   1.000
_cell.angle_alpha   90.00
_cell.angle_beta   90.00
_cell.angle_gamma   90.00
#
_symmetry.space_group_name_H-M   'P 1'
#
loop_
_entity.id
_entity.type
_entity.pdbx_description
1 polymer ?
#
loop_
_entity_poly.entity_id
_entity_poly.type
_entity_poly.pdbx_seq_one_letter_code
_entity_poly.pdbx_strand_id
1 'polypeptide(L)'
;MVRNKKKRKKNIDSNDILIKKKIAESVLSYLDNNSWSSLKIYEIIKKAKISKTQGINLIKSKKDILFLLNDYFDYKTLSDLKIEEISNQEKIFEILITRFEIYNEHRKAIKKLSTYILNKPDLVLITFPLLMDSLSSILEFSNISPDGIMGKIKVEGLFIIFLLTFLVWKKDESRHLNKTMGALDNYLRKAEVIVNMINTK
;
A
#
# COMPACT_ATOMS: atom_id res chain seq x y z
N MET A 1 -23.36 26.04 16.81
CA MET A 1 -21.88 26.07 16.96
C MET A 1 -21.19 24.73 16.64
N VAL A 2 -21.75 23.57 17.01
CA VAL A 2 -21.17 22.22 16.74
C VAL A 2 -21.12 21.84 15.25
N ARG A 3 -22.12 22.25 14.46
CA ARG A 3 -22.23 21.96 13.01
C ARG A 3 -21.10 22.60 12.17
N ASN A 4 -20.62 23.79 12.56
CA ASN A 4 -19.52 24.49 11.88
C ASN A 4 -18.14 23.90 12.22
N LYS A 5 -17.93 23.37 13.43
CA LYS A 5 -16.68 22.67 13.80
C LYS A 5 -16.54 21.34 13.06
N LYS A 6 -17.62 20.55 12.92
CA LYS A 6 -17.61 19.30 12.13
C LYS A 6 -17.38 19.53 10.63
N LYS A 7 -18.01 20.55 10.02
CA LYS A 7 -17.73 20.94 8.62
C LYS A 7 -16.29 21.42 8.42
N ARG A 8 -15.76 22.23 9.35
CA ARG A 8 -14.37 22.73 9.28
C ARG A 8 -13.35 21.60 9.44
N LYS A 9 -13.55 20.64 10.36
CA LYS A 9 -12.69 19.47 10.52
C LYS A 9 -12.74 18.56 9.28
N LYS A 10 -13.93 18.25 8.75
CA LYS A 10 -14.10 17.46 7.51
C LYS A 10 -13.42 18.11 6.30
N ASN A 11 -13.48 19.45 6.18
CA ASN A 11 -12.78 20.17 5.11
C ASN A 11 -11.26 20.18 5.25
N ILE A 12 -10.75 20.19 6.49
CA ILE A 12 -9.29 20.09 6.76
C ILE A 12 -8.80 18.69 6.42
N ASP A 13 -9.52 17.65 6.86
CA ASP A 13 -9.18 16.24 6.58
C ASP A 13 -9.21 15.95 5.06
N SER A 14 -10.20 16.45 4.32
CA SER A 14 -10.26 16.31 2.86
C SER A 14 -9.12 17.04 2.12
N ASN A 15 -8.71 18.21 2.62
CA ASN A 15 -7.63 18.97 2.01
C ASN A 15 -6.27 18.30 2.24
N ASP A 16 -6.05 17.73 3.43
CA ASP A 16 -4.81 17.01 3.75
C ASP A 16 -4.68 15.72 2.93
N ILE A 17 -5.77 14.97 2.73
CA ILE A 17 -5.80 13.81 1.84
C ILE A 17 -5.41 14.21 0.40
N LEU A 18 -5.98 15.31 -0.10
CA LEU A 18 -5.66 15.81 -1.44
C LEU A 18 -4.18 16.21 -1.57
N ILE A 19 -3.61 16.85 -0.54
CA ILE A 19 -2.19 17.24 -0.53
C ILE A 19 -1.30 16.01 -0.50
N LYS A 20 -1.57 15.03 0.38
CA LYS A 20 -0.83 13.76 0.44
C LYS A 20 -0.85 13.04 -0.91
N LYS A 21 -2.02 12.97 -1.55
CA LYS A 21 -2.19 12.40 -2.90
C LYS A 21 -1.29 13.11 -3.94
N LYS A 22 -1.32 14.44 -4.00
CA LYS A 22 -0.49 15.22 -4.93
C LYS A 22 1.01 14.97 -4.73
N ILE A 23 1.45 14.83 -3.48
CA ILE A 23 2.84 14.50 -3.15
C ILE A 23 3.18 13.10 -3.67
N ALA A 24 2.37 12.09 -3.35
CA ALA A 24 2.60 10.70 -3.76
C ALA A 24 2.69 10.57 -5.29
N GLU A 25 1.74 11.14 -6.03
CA GLU A 25 1.74 11.13 -7.50
C GLU A 25 2.96 11.86 -8.09
N SER A 26 3.39 12.96 -7.46
CA SER A 26 4.59 13.69 -7.88
C SER A 26 5.87 12.87 -7.67
N VAL A 27 5.96 12.12 -6.57
CA VAL A 27 7.05 11.18 -6.28
C VAL A 27 7.06 10.04 -7.28
N LEU A 28 5.91 9.39 -7.51
CA LEU A 28 5.81 8.27 -8.46
C LEU A 28 6.22 8.71 -9.87
N SER A 29 5.68 9.83 -10.35
CA SER A 29 6.07 10.41 -11.63
C SER A 29 7.54 10.85 -11.69
N TYR A 30 8.15 11.26 -10.57
CA TYR A 30 9.59 11.55 -10.52
C TYR A 30 10.42 10.27 -10.70
N LEU A 31 10.04 9.18 -10.01
CA LEU A 31 10.74 7.90 -10.01
C LEU A 31 10.65 7.16 -11.35
N ASP A 32 9.69 7.49 -12.21
CA ASP A 32 9.65 6.95 -13.57
C ASP A 32 10.96 7.22 -14.31
N ASN A 33 11.54 8.40 -14.17
CA ASN A 33 12.73 8.80 -14.93
C ASN A 33 13.98 8.98 -14.06
N ASN A 34 13.83 9.11 -12.75
CA ASN A 34 14.93 9.37 -11.83
C ASN A 34 15.10 8.25 -10.80
N SER A 35 16.09 8.40 -9.93
CA SER A 35 16.39 7.46 -8.84
C SER A 35 15.91 8.01 -7.49
N TRP A 36 15.70 7.14 -6.50
CA TRP A 36 15.36 7.58 -5.14
C TRP A 36 16.49 8.40 -4.49
N SER A 37 17.75 8.05 -4.74
CA SER A 37 18.90 8.75 -4.20
C SER A 37 18.98 10.20 -4.70
N SER A 38 18.63 10.47 -5.95
CA SER A 38 18.62 11.81 -6.54
C SER A 38 17.42 12.67 -6.14
N LEU A 39 16.38 12.09 -5.54
CA LEU A 39 15.14 12.79 -5.19
C LEU A 39 15.42 14.00 -4.28
N LYS A 40 14.83 15.16 -4.57
CA LYS A 40 14.92 16.35 -3.72
C LYS A 40 13.52 16.78 -3.28
N ILE A 41 13.33 16.93 -1.97
CA ILE A 41 12.01 17.25 -1.39
C ILE A 41 11.43 18.55 -1.99
N TYR A 42 12.25 19.58 -2.19
CA TYR A 42 11.78 20.83 -2.80
C TYR A 42 11.28 20.65 -4.24
N GLU A 43 11.84 19.73 -5.02
CA GLU A 43 11.42 19.45 -6.39
C GLU A 43 10.06 18.75 -6.40
N ILE A 44 9.85 17.81 -5.46
CA ILE A 44 8.57 17.14 -5.26
C ILE A 44 7.50 18.14 -4.84
N ILE A 45 7.78 19.02 -3.87
CA ILE A 45 6.85 20.07 -3.43
C ILE A 45 6.47 20.99 -4.60
N LYS A 46 7.46 21.44 -5.38
CA LYS A 46 7.23 22.27 -6.58
C LYS A 46 6.38 21.53 -7.61
N LYS A 47 6.69 20.26 -7.90
CA LYS A 47 5.95 19.41 -8.85
C LYS A 47 4.50 19.17 -8.40
N ALA A 48 4.29 18.96 -7.10
CA ALA A 48 2.97 18.79 -6.49
C ALA A 48 2.11 20.07 -6.49
N LYS A 49 2.70 21.23 -6.82
CA LYS A 49 2.04 22.55 -6.83
C LYS A 49 1.39 22.88 -5.48
N ILE A 50 2.08 22.57 -4.37
CA ILE A 50 1.67 22.89 -3.01
C ILE A 50 2.60 23.95 -2.41
N SER A 51 2.18 24.62 -1.33
CA SER A 51 3.04 25.61 -0.68
C SER A 51 4.24 24.92 0.01
N LYS A 52 5.34 25.66 0.17
CA LYS A 52 6.52 25.18 0.92
C LYS A 52 6.16 24.81 2.36
N THR A 53 5.27 25.57 3.00
CA THR A 53 4.82 25.33 4.37
C THR A 53 4.01 24.04 4.49
N GLN A 54 3.09 23.78 3.55
CA GLN A 54 2.36 22.51 3.46
C GLN A 54 3.32 21.33 3.26
N GLY A 55 4.28 21.48 2.34
CA GLY A 55 5.24 20.44 2.04
C GLY A 55 6.15 20.08 3.21
N ILE A 56 6.74 21.07 3.89
CA ILE A 56 7.66 20.84 5.03
C ILE A 56 6.92 20.25 6.24
N ASN A 57 5.64 20.59 6.44
CA ASN A 57 4.84 19.99 7.51
C ASN A 57 4.62 18.49 7.31
N LEU A 58 4.58 18.01 6.06
CA LEU A 58 4.33 16.61 5.71
C LEU A 58 5.59 15.82 5.37
N ILE A 59 6.65 16.48 4.89
CA ILE A 59 7.90 15.85 4.46
C ILE A 59 9.09 16.59 5.10
N LYS A 60 9.47 16.13 6.29
CA LYS A 60 10.69 16.58 6.98
C LYS A 60 11.91 15.82 6.47
N SER A 61 11.73 14.58 6.03
CA SER A 61 12.78 13.71 5.53
C SER A 61 12.33 12.91 4.30
N LYS A 62 13.29 12.34 3.55
CA LYS A 62 12.96 11.40 2.46
C LYS A 62 12.23 10.16 2.97
N LYS A 63 12.43 9.77 4.22
CA LYS A 63 11.80 8.58 4.81
C LYS A 63 10.29 8.79 4.94
N ASP A 64 9.85 10.02 5.23
CA ASP A 64 8.42 10.40 5.33
C ASP A 64 7.67 10.13 4.02
N ILE A 65 8.38 10.17 2.89
CA ILE A 65 7.81 9.84 1.58
C ILE A 65 7.38 8.36 1.51
N LEU A 66 8.09 7.44 2.20
CA LEU A 66 7.69 6.03 2.24
C LEU A 66 6.35 5.84 2.95
N PHE A 67 6.14 6.55 4.06
CA PHE A 67 4.86 6.58 4.77
C PHE A 67 3.76 7.16 3.89
N LEU A 68 4.02 8.30 3.23
CA LEU A 68 3.05 8.94 2.34
C LEU A 68 2.68 8.06 1.13
N LEU A 69 3.64 7.31 0.58
CA LEU A 69 3.36 6.36 -0.49
C LEU A 69 2.53 5.18 0.01
N ASN A 70 2.85 4.61 1.17
CA ASN A 70 2.04 3.55 1.76
C ASN A 70 0.60 4.00 2.00
N ASP A 71 0.42 5.14 2.69
CA ASP A 71 -0.90 5.78 2.91
C ASP A 71 -1.66 5.99 1.59
N TYR A 72 -0.97 6.48 0.55
CA TYR A 72 -1.57 6.72 -0.76
C TYR A 72 -2.10 5.43 -1.40
N PHE A 73 -1.30 4.36 -1.38
CA PHE A 73 -1.71 3.09 -1.94
C PHE A 73 -2.84 2.43 -1.15
N ASP A 74 -2.80 2.53 0.18
CA ASP A 74 -3.86 2.00 1.04
C ASP A 74 -5.17 2.75 0.79
N TYR A 75 -5.11 4.09 0.79
CA TYR A 75 -6.26 4.93 0.50
C TYR A 75 -6.83 4.66 -0.89
N LYS A 76 -5.99 4.59 -1.93
CA LYS A 76 -6.45 4.38 -3.30
C LYS A 76 -7.05 2.99 -3.47
N THR A 77 -6.42 1.95 -2.92
CA THR A 77 -6.96 0.59 -2.93
C THR A 77 -8.35 0.58 -2.30
N LEU A 78 -8.49 1.10 -1.09
CA LEU A 78 -9.76 1.10 -0.38
C LEU A 78 -10.84 1.98 -1.02
N SER A 79 -10.45 3.06 -1.69
CA SER A 79 -11.37 3.96 -2.39
C SER A 79 -11.92 3.36 -3.69
N ASP A 80 -11.13 2.51 -4.37
CA ASP A 80 -11.50 1.90 -5.64
C ASP A 80 -12.27 0.57 -5.45
N LEU A 81 -12.25 0.00 -4.24
CA LEU A 81 -12.95 -1.24 -3.92
C LEU A 81 -14.47 -1.11 -3.94
N LYS A 82 -15.10 -2.17 -4.45
CA LYS A 82 -16.52 -2.43 -4.31
C LYS A 82 -16.65 -3.75 -3.58
N ILE A 83 -16.71 -3.71 -2.24
CA ILE A 83 -16.82 -4.93 -1.45
C ILE A 83 -18.23 -5.50 -1.62
N GLU A 84 -18.31 -6.63 -2.31
CA GLU A 84 -19.53 -7.42 -2.44
C GLU A 84 -19.70 -8.38 -1.25
N GLU A 85 -20.88 -8.99 -1.11
CA GLU A 85 -21.13 -10.06 -0.12
C GLU A 85 -20.48 -11.37 -0.59
N ILE A 86 -19.15 -11.41 -0.53
CA ILE A 86 -18.29 -12.54 -0.88
C ILE A 86 -17.56 -13.08 0.35
N SER A 87 -16.90 -14.23 0.20
CA SER A 87 -16.15 -14.86 1.29
C SER A 87 -14.97 -13.99 1.76
N ASN A 88 -14.50 -14.20 3.00
CA ASN A 88 -13.38 -13.43 3.55
C ASN A 88 -12.09 -13.57 2.72
N GLN A 89 -11.86 -14.75 2.13
CA GLN A 89 -10.70 -14.98 1.27
C GLN A 89 -10.83 -14.25 -0.07
N GLU A 90 -12.01 -14.25 -0.68
CA GLU A 90 -12.27 -13.49 -1.90
C GLU A 90 -12.08 -11.99 -1.65
N LYS A 91 -12.46 -11.47 -0.47
CA LYS A 91 -12.15 -10.08 -0.09
C LYS A 91 -10.64 -9.80 -0.06
N ILE A 92 -9.84 -10.66 0.57
CA ILE A 92 -8.37 -10.49 0.56
C ILE A 92 -7.85 -10.48 -0.89
N PHE A 93 -8.34 -11.41 -1.71
CA PHE A 93 -7.95 -11.50 -3.11
C PHE A 93 -8.26 -10.20 -3.86
N GLU A 94 -9.50 -9.72 -3.80
CA GLU A 94 -9.93 -8.48 -4.45
C GLU A 94 -9.09 -7.28 -4.00
N ILE A 95 -8.93 -7.09 -2.69
CA ILE A 95 -8.14 -5.99 -2.12
C ILE A 95 -6.70 -6.01 -2.65
N LEU A 96 -6.05 -7.18 -2.62
CA LEU A 96 -4.67 -7.31 -3.06
C LEU A 96 -4.52 -7.17 -4.57
N ILE A 97 -5.45 -7.71 -5.38
CA ILE A 97 -5.42 -7.50 -6.84
C ILE A 97 -5.61 -6.03 -7.19
N THR A 98 -6.58 -5.34 -6.58
CA THR A 98 -6.76 -3.89 -6.77
C THR A 98 -5.48 -3.14 -6.43
N ARG A 99 -4.80 -3.50 -5.33
CA ARG A 99 -3.50 -2.90 -4.98
C ARG A 99 -2.43 -3.14 -6.05
N PHE A 100 -2.34 -4.35 -6.61
CA PHE A 100 -1.40 -4.68 -7.68
C PHE A 100 -1.73 -3.98 -9.00
N GLU A 101 -3.01 -3.77 -9.32
CA GLU A 101 -3.45 -2.96 -10.46
C GLU A 101 -3.01 -1.50 -10.30
N ILE A 102 -3.19 -0.91 -9.12
CA ILE A 102 -2.72 0.43 -8.79
C ILE A 102 -1.19 0.52 -8.88
N TYR A 103 -0.45 -0.48 -8.39
CA TYR A 103 1.00 -0.55 -8.59
C TYR A 103 1.37 -0.62 -10.07
N ASN A 104 0.55 -1.29 -10.88
CA ASN A 104 0.80 -1.45 -12.31
C ASN A 104 0.65 -0.12 -13.08
N GLU A 105 -0.24 0.78 -12.64
CA GLU A 105 -0.31 2.16 -13.17
C GLU A 105 1.01 2.94 -12.97
N HIS A 106 1.78 2.58 -11.95
CA HIS A 106 3.07 3.19 -11.60
C HIS A 106 4.25 2.19 -11.66
N ARG A 107 4.15 1.19 -12.56
CA ARG A 107 5.02 0.01 -12.57
C ARG A 107 6.51 0.32 -12.53
N LYS A 108 6.97 1.28 -13.35
CA LYS A 108 8.38 1.65 -13.46
C LYS A 108 8.90 2.24 -12.15
N ALA A 109 8.16 3.19 -11.58
CA ALA A 109 8.47 3.79 -10.28
C ALA A 109 8.52 2.74 -9.16
N ILE A 110 7.53 1.85 -9.06
CA ILE A 110 7.44 0.85 -7.99
C ILE A 110 8.56 -0.20 -8.10
N LYS A 111 8.89 -0.67 -9.32
CA LYS A 111 10.02 -1.59 -9.53
C LYS A 111 11.35 -0.97 -9.12
N LYS A 112 11.58 0.30 -9.48
CA LYS A 112 12.79 1.04 -9.08
C LYS A 112 12.86 1.25 -7.57
N LEU A 113 11.76 1.72 -6.97
CA LEU A 113 11.69 2.00 -5.53
C LEU A 113 11.92 0.75 -4.70
N SER A 114 11.18 -0.33 -4.98
CA SER A 114 11.35 -1.62 -4.28
C SER A 114 12.76 -2.17 -4.39
N THR A 115 13.37 -2.11 -5.58
CA THR A 115 14.76 -2.55 -5.78
C THR A 115 15.74 -1.66 -4.99
N TYR A 116 15.50 -0.35 -4.91
CA TYR A 116 16.33 0.54 -4.09
C TYR A 116 16.19 0.23 -2.59
N ILE A 117 14.97 0.06 -2.09
CA ILE A 117 14.70 -0.26 -0.67
C ILE A 117 15.39 -1.56 -0.28
N LEU A 118 15.26 -2.62 -1.07
CA LEU A 118 15.86 -3.93 -0.75
C LEU A 118 17.39 -3.90 -0.65
N ASN A 119 18.06 -2.93 -1.29
CA ASN A 119 19.52 -2.75 -1.19
C ASN A 119 19.95 -1.84 -0.03
N LYS A 120 19.01 -1.37 0.80
CA LYS A 120 19.23 -0.40 1.89
C LYS A 120 18.59 -0.88 3.18
N PRO A 121 19.35 -1.52 4.10
CA PRO A 121 18.81 -2.09 5.33
C PRO A 121 18.02 -1.10 6.19
N ASP A 122 18.47 0.15 6.26
CA ASP A 122 17.78 1.20 7.02
C ASP A 122 16.40 1.54 6.46
N LEU A 123 16.20 1.42 5.15
CA LEU A 123 14.89 1.60 4.52
C LEU A 123 14.01 0.36 4.67
N VAL A 124 14.59 -0.84 4.59
CA VAL A 124 13.85 -2.10 4.85
C VAL A 124 13.26 -2.08 6.26
N LEU A 125 14.04 -1.68 7.27
CA LEU A 125 13.58 -1.58 8.66
C LEU A 125 12.44 -0.57 8.86
N ILE A 126 12.33 0.43 7.98
CA ILE A 126 11.25 1.41 8.00
C ILE A 126 10.02 0.88 7.24
N THR A 127 10.24 0.32 6.04
CA THR A 127 9.15 -0.14 5.16
C THR A 127 8.48 -1.42 5.66
N PHE A 128 9.20 -2.28 6.37
CA PHE A 128 8.65 -3.53 6.89
C PHE A 128 7.44 -3.32 7.84
N PRO A 129 7.54 -2.55 8.94
CA PRO A 129 6.39 -2.33 9.82
C PRO A 129 5.23 -1.60 9.11
N LEU A 130 5.55 -0.67 8.20
CA LEU A 130 4.55 0.01 7.38
C LEU A 130 3.70 -0.97 6.55
N LEU A 131 4.34 -1.95 5.93
CA LEU A 131 3.64 -2.99 5.18
C LEU A 131 2.85 -3.92 6.11
N MET A 132 3.36 -4.25 7.29
CA MET A 132 2.63 -5.06 8.27
C MET A 132 1.34 -4.39 8.74
N ASP A 133 1.41 -3.09 9.07
CA ASP A 133 0.23 -2.31 9.45
C ASP A 133 -0.81 -2.29 8.32
N SER A 134 -0.34 -2.09 7.09
CA SER A 134 -1.18 -2.11 5.89
C SER A 134 -1.89 -3.45 5.69
N LEU A 135 -1.17 -4.57 5.84
CA LEU A 135 -1.71 -5.91 5.70
C LEU A 135 -2.65 -6.29 6.85
N SER A 136 -2.38 -5.80 8.06
CA SER A 136 -3.29 -5.90 9.20
C SER A 136 -4.63 -5.23 8.89
N SER A 137 -4.60 -4.00 8.34
CA SER A 137 -5.83 -3.33 7.90
C SER A 137 -6.54 -4.11 6.79
N ILE A 138 -5.83 -4.70 5.84
CA ILE A 138 -6.44 -5.53 4.78
C ILE A 138 -7.19 -6.73 5.38
N LEU A 139 -6.64 -7.41 6.40
CA LEU A 139 -7.35 -8.48 7.10
C LEU A 139 -8.63 -7.95 7.76
N GLU A 140 -8.54 -6.81 8.45
CA GLU A 140 -9.69 -6.20 9.12
C GLU A 140 -10.81 -5.86 8.12
N PHE A 141 -10.48 -5.22 6.98
CA PHE A 141 -11.43 -4.95 5.90
C PHE A 141 -11.98 -6.23 5.23
N SER A 142 -11.29 -7.36 5.38
CA SER A 142 -11.72 -8.67 4.92
C SER A 142 -12.50 -9.47 5.97
N ASN A 143 -12.95 -8.82 7.05
CA ASN A 143 -13.64 -9.44 8.20
C ASN A 143 -12.82 -10.53 8.90
N ILE A 144 -11.49 -10.42 8.88
CA ILE A 144 -10.57 -11.31 9.59
C ILE A 144 -9.89 -10.49 10.69
N SER A 145 -10.08 -10.86 11.95
CA SER A 145 -9.42 -10.18 13.05
C SER A 145 -7.89 -10.34 12.96
N PRO A 146 -7.13 -9.23 12.95
CA PRO A 146 -5.67 -9.25 13.05
C PRO A 146 -5.16 -9.33 14.49
N ASP A 147 -6.06 -9.37 15.48
CA ASP A 147 -5.71 -9.30 16.89
C ASP A 147 -5.32 -10.65 17.51
N GLY A 148 -4.58 -10.59 18.61
CA GLY A 148 -4.11 -11.77 19.33
C GLY A 148 -3.00 -12.53 18.60
N ILE A 149 -2.59 -13.67 19.19
CA ILE A 149 -1.47 -14.47 18.65
C ILE A 149 -1.82 -15.01 17.26
N MET A 150 -3.03 -15.54 17.09
CA MET A 150 -3.47 -16.10 15.81
C MET A 150 -3.65 -15.00 14.75
N GLY A 151 -4.13 -13.81 15.12
CA GLY A 151 -4.21 -12.66 14.22
C GLY A 151 -2.83 -12.23 13.71
N LYS A 152 -1.84 -12.13 14.60
CA LYS A 152 -0.44 -11.84 14.20
C LYS A 152 0.12 -12.89 13.24
N ILE A 153 -0.13 -14.18 13.48
CA ILE A 153 0.28 -15.25 12.56
C ILE A 153 -0.36 -15.06 11.18
N LYS A 154 -1.64 -14.65 11.12
CA LYS A 154 -2.32 -14.35 9.84
C LYS A 154 -1.71 -13.15 9.12
N VAL A 155 -1.34 -12.08 9.85
CA VAL A 155 -0.67 -10.91 9.26
C VAL A 155 0.68 -11.32 8.64
N GLU A 156 1.50 -12.06 9.37
CA GLU A 156 2.80 -12.57 8.89
C GLU A 156 2.63 -13.50 7.68
N GLY A 157 1.63 -14.39 7.72
CA GLY A 157 1.28 -15.26 6.59
C GLY A 157 0.85 -14.46 5.36
N LEU A 158 0.01 -13.44 5.55
CA LEU A 158 -0.42 -12.56 4.46
C LEU A 158 0.75 -11.74 3.90
N PHE A 159 1.71 -11.33 4.73
CA PHE A 159 2.94 -10.68 4.29
C PHE A 159 3.77 -11.57 3.37
N ILE A 160 3.95 -12.85 3.72
CA ILE A 160 4.65 -13.81 2.87
C ILE A 160 3.92 -13.95 1.52
N ILE A 161 2.59 -14.10 1.54
CA ILE A 161 1.76 -14.19 0.32
C ILE A 161 1.91 -12.94 -0.54
N PHE A 162 1.84 -11.75 0.07
CA PHE A 162 2.02 -10.46 -0.59
C PHE A 162 3.41 -10.36 -1.24
N LEU A 163 4.47 -10.71 -0.53
CA LEU A 163 5.84 -10.68 -1.06
C LEU A 163 6.02 -11.65 -2.23
N LEU A 164 5.57 -12.89 -2.10
CA LEU A 164 5.67 -13.88 -3.18
C LEU A 164 4.89 -13.42 -4.42
N THR A 165 3.68 -12.90 -4.22
CA THR A 165 2.86 -12.34 -5.29
C THR A 165 3.53 -11.11 -5.92
N PHE A 166 4.15 -10.24 -5.13
CA PHE A 166 4.89 -9.07 -5.61
C PHE A 166 6.09 -9.48 -6.49
N LEU A 167 6.80 -10.55 -6.14
CA LEU A 167 7.88 -11.09 -6.97
C LEU A 167 7.38 -11.62 -8.32
N VAL A 168 6.19 -12.23 -8.35
CA VAL A 168 5.50 -12.64 -9.59
C VAL A 168 5.09 -11.40 -10.40
N TRP A 169 4.42 -10.43 -9.76
CA TRP A 169 3.99 -9.17 -10.38
C TRP A 169 5.13 -8.41 -11.05
N LYS A 170 6.32 -8.36 -10.42
CA LYS A 170 7.53 -7.74 -11.00
C LYS A 170 7.92 -8.32 -12.36
N LYS A 171 7.58 -9.58 -12.62
CA LYS A 171 7.89 -10.35 -13.84
C LYS A 171 6.68 -10.54 -14.77
N ASP A 172 5.47 -10.23 -14.30
CA ASP A 172 4.25 -10.38 -15.09
C ASP A 172 4.08 -9.21 -16.08
N GLU A 173 4.22 -9.49 -17.37
CA GLU A 173 4.05 -8.51 -18.46
C GLU A 173 2.69 -8.65 -19.17
N SER A 174 1.79 -9.49 -18.64
CA SER A 174 0.46 -9.64 -19.20
C SER A 174 -0.39 -8.38 -18.97
N ARG A 175 -1.28 -8.09 -19.93
CA ARG A 175 -2.13 -6.88 -19.92
C ARG A 175 -3.03 -6.78 -18.68
N HIS A 176 -3.48 -7.92 -18.15
CA HIS A 176 -4.45 -8.01 -17.06
C HIS A 176 -3.89 -8.69 -15.81
N LEU A 177 -2.56 -8.72 -15.65
CA LEU A 177 -1.90 -9.33 -14.48
C LEU A 177 -2.29 -10.80 -14.24
N ASN A 178 -2.57 -11.56 -15.31
CA ASN A 178 -3.10 -12.93 -15.23
C ASN A 178 -2.20 -13.86 -14.40
N LYS A 179 -0.87 -13.72 -14.51
CA LYS A 179 0.07 -14.56 -13.75
C LYS A 179 0.09 -14.16 -12.28
N THR A 180 -0.02 -12.86 -12.00
CA THR A 180 -0.11 -12.32 -10.65
C THR A 180 -1.38 -12.79 -9.95
N MET A 181 -2.53 -12.69 -10.63
CA MET A 181 -3.81 -13.18 -10.15
C MET A 181 -3.77 -14.67 -9.83
N GLY A 182 -3.31 -15.50 -10.79
CA GLY A 182 -3.22 -16.94 -10.58
C GLY A 182 -2.26 -17.32 -9.44
N ALA A 183 -1.15 -16.59 -9.28
CA ALA A 183 -0.24 -16.82 -8.16
C ALA A 183 -0.87 -16.48 -6.81
N LEU A 184 -1.54 -15.32 -6.72
CA LEU A 184 -2.21 -14.88 -5.50
C LEU A 184 -3.30 -15.87 -5.06
N ASP A 185 -4.19 -16.26 -5.98
CA ASP A 185 -5.25 -17.23 -5.72
C ASP A 185 -4.68 -18.53 -5.15
N ASN A 186 -3.67 -19.09 -5.83
CA ASN A 186 -3.01 -20.32 -5.39
C ASN A 186 -2.35 -20.18 -4.01
N TYR A 187 -1.73 -19.04 -3.69
CA TYR A 187 -1.13 -18.82 -2.38
C TYR A 187 -2.18 -18.68 -1.27
N LEU A 188 -3.27 -17.97 -1.52
CA LEU A 188 -4.38 -17.83 -0.56
C LEU A 188 -5.06 -19.18 -0.29
N ARG A 189 -5.34 -19.97 -1.32
CA ARG A 189 -5.89 -21.33 -1.18
C ARG A 189 -5.01 -22.24 -0.34
N LYS A 190 -3.69 -22.17 -0.53
CA LYS A 190 -2.74 -22.93 0.30
C LYS A 190 -2.76 -22.49 1.76
N ALA A 191 -2.86 -21.18 2.01
CA ALA A 191 -2.95 -20.64 3.36
C ALA A 191 -4.25 -21.08 4.06
N GLU A 192 -5.38 -21.10 3.34
CA GLU A 192 -6.66 -21.57 3.86
C GLU A 192 -6.57 -23.04 4.32
N VAL A 193 -5.97 -23.91 3.51
CA VAL A 193 -5.75 -25.32 3.88
C VAL A 193 -4.93 -25.44 5.18
N ILE A 194 -3.85 -24.65 5.32
CA ILE A 194 -3.01 -24.63 6.53
C ILE A 194 -3.81 -24.15 7.74
N VAL A 195 -4.58 -23.07 7.60
CA VAL A 195 -5.41 -22.52 8.69
C VAL A 195 -6.46 -23.53 9.12
N ASN A 196 -7.14 -24.20 8.18
CA ASN A 196 -8.13 -25.22 8.49
C ASN A 196 -7.52 -26.40 9.24
N MET A 197 -6.33 -26.87 8.84
CA MET A 197 -5.62 -27.94 9.55
C MET A 197 -5.26 -27.56 11.00
N ILE A 198 -4.90 -26.29 11.25
CA ILE A 198 -4.58 -25.79 12.59
C ILE A 198 -5.86 -25.70 13.45
N ASN A 199 -6.98 -25.26 12.89
CA ASN A 199 -8.24 -25.08 13.62
C ASN A 199 -8.97 -26.41 13.90
N THR A 200 -8.68 -27.48 13.14
CA THR A 200 -9.26 -28.82 13.36
C THR A 200 -8.54 -29.65 14.44
N LYS A 201 -7.52 -29.09 15.11
CA LYS A 201 -6.84 -29.69 16.27
C LYS A 201 -7.21 -28.95 17.54
#